data_AF-E7NA05-F1
#
_entry.id   AF-E7NA05-F1
#
_cell.length_a   1.000
_cell.length_b   1.000
_cell.length_c   1.000
_cell.angle_alpha   90.00
_cell.angle_beta   90.00
_cell.angle_gamma   90.00
#
_symmetry.space_group_name_H-M   'P 1'
#
loop_
_entity.id
_entity.type
_entity.pdbx_description
1 polymer ?
#
loop_
_entity_poly.entity_id
_entity_poly.type
_entity_poly.pdbx_seq_one_letter_code
_entity_poly.pdbx_strand_id
1 'polypeptide(L)'
;AAVEEDKADARALYIALAREDGVPLREIIDAHPMALLARPIWIVPPTLVPQIFSPTAVVDLAVLDASTPMPVPQVLPAFVRAEQVLVVGDSRRATTGLAAELGPLLPSRTLPTARNSLDAGIASFLAANGYEGVVEAVPSPPGDTSLTLELVDGRGMPAPGQTAVETVEAEVSHVVDMVIDRALTRPEESLAVIALNRLHADALRSAITRAAAGAPALEEFFAPGAVEPFTVVELAEARALQRDHIIISVGYAKTPHGRTIHNFGPVSDHSGMVGLVEALCASRGSTQVVSCLAAGDIDRDRLRAPGARLLREVLARAEDSSQSGNSAGKVPDRLLVDLAEHLWRKGLSVVPRYGTDGGVRIPLAIGHPDYPDELLVAVLTDDVDYISEPSLRRRDRHRVERLERRGWRVHMAFSAGVFVDPEAEARAVEELVLAVLMERQGEAAPTAMEAVPDRVDDSVRAVPETPEPEGDEAHERTERPRIAQGLPLQAYSDDQLDDLMTWIRSDGVGRSEAGEVEELRSALALRRRGSGIDAVLANAVRRTR
;
A
#
# COMPACT_ATOMS: atom_id res chain seq x y z
N ALA A 1 44.79 4.36 17.09
CA ALA A 1 45.71 3.76 16.09
C ALA A 1 46.35 4.83 15.22
N ALA A 2 45.87 5.16 14.01
CA ALA A 2 46.57 6.08 13.08
C ALA A 2 46.89 7.49 13.66
N VAL A 3 45.95 8.10 14.38
CA VAL A 3 46.15 9.40 15.05
C VAL A 3 47.16 9.33 16.21
N GLU A 4 47.29 8.17 16.84
CA GLU A 4 48.24 7.96 17.94
C GLU A 4 49.64 7.66 17.42
N GLU A 5 49.75 7.05 16.24
CA GLU A 5 51.00 6.74 15.55
C GLU A 5 51.68 8.00 15.00
N ASP A 6 50.92 9.01 14.53
CA ASP A 6 51.47 10.29 14.08
C ASP A 6 50.70 11.50 14.65
N LYS A 7 50.97 11.78 15.93
CA LYS A 7 50.38 12.92 16.65
C LYS A 7 50.80 14.28 16.09
N ALA A 8 51.92 14.36 15.36
CA ALA A 8 52.42 15.62 14.81
C ALA A 8 51.58 16.03 13.60
N ASP A 9 51.34 15.10 12.66
CA ASP A 9 50.47 15.33 11.52
C ASP A 9 49.02 15.55 11.95
N ALA A 10 48.53 14.77 12.93
CA ALA A 10 47.19 14.97 13.52
C ALA A 10 46.97 16.41 14.02
N ARG A 11 47.97 16.95 14.74
CA ARG A 11 47.91 18.31 15.27
C ARG A 11 48.01 19.35 14.16
N ALA A 12 48.84 19.12 13.15
CA ALA A 12 48.98 20.02 12.01
C ALA A 12 47.67 20.08 11.19
N LEU A 13 47.07 18.92 10.90
CA LEU A 13 45.76 18.79 10.27
C LEU A 13 44.67 19.53 11.07
N TYR A 14 44.62 19.34 12.39
CA TYR A 14 43.66 20.05 13.25
C TYR A 14 43.80 21.57 13.14
N ILE A 15 45.04 22.09 13.16
CA ILE A 15 45.30 23.52 13.01
C ILE A 15 44.91 24.00 11.60
N ALA A 16 45.21 23.23 10.56
CA ALA A 16 44.88 23.58 9.18
C ALA A 16 43.36 23.66 8.95
N LEU A 17 42.59 22.71 9.51
CA LEU A 17 41.13 22.69 9.43
C LEU A 17 40.47 23.77 10.29
N ALA A 18 41.10 24.22 11.38
CA ALA A 18 40.57 25.25 12.27
C ALA A 18 40.83 26.69 11.78
N ARG A 19 41.66 26.87 10.75
CA ARG A 19 41.95 28.19 10.18
C ARG A 19 40.87 28.59 9.18
N GLU A 20 40.35 29.81 9.32
CA GLU A 20 39.43 30.43 8.35
C GLU A 20 40.19 31.22 7.26
N ASP A 21 41.39 30.74 6.88
CA ASP A 21 42.28 31.45 5.95
C ASP A 21 41.91 31.20 4.47
N GLY A 22 40.81 30.50 4.21
CA GLY A 22 40.29 30.22 2.86
C GLY A 22 41.08 29.17 2.07
N VAL A 23 41.98 28.43 2.70
CA VAL A 23 42.74 27.35 2.06
C VAL A 23 41.77 26.26 1.58
N PRO A 24 41.81 25.85 0.29
CA PRO A 24 40.94 24.80 -0.22
C PRO A 24 41.15 23.48 0.53
N LEU A 25 40.05 22.78 0.83
CA LEU A 25 40.08 21.49 1.52
C LEU A 25 41.01 20.48 0.83
N ARG A 26 41.06 20.48 -0.51
CA ARG A 26 42.00 19.65 -1.29
C ARG A 26 43.46 19.84 -0.89
N GLU A 27 43.91 21.07 -0.73
CA GLU A 27 45.31 21.36 -0.38
C GLU A 27 45.63 20.88 1.04
N ILE A 28 44.66 21.00 1.96
CA ILE A 28 44.79 20.49 3.33
C ILE A 28 44.89 18.95 3.32
N ILE A 29 44.02 18.26 2.57
CA ILE A 29 44.02 16.79 2.49
C ILE A 29 45.28 16.27 1.81
N ASP A 30 45.72 16.90 0.71
CA ASP A 30 46.96 16.53 0.01
C ASP A 30 48.20 16.72 0.91
N ALA A 31 48.21 17.76 1.74
CA ALA A 31 49.30 18.03 2.69
C ALA A 31 49.28 17.12 3.93
N HIS A 32 48.11 16.58 4.30
CA HIS A 32 47.90 15.80 5.51
C HIS A 32 47.17 14.48 5.21
N PRO A 33 47.86 13.44 4.71
CA PRO A 33 47.26 12.15 4.36
C PRO A 33 46.55 11.46 5.52
N MET A 34 46.88 11.79 6.78
CA MET A 34 46.17 11.30 7.97
C MET A 34 44.66 11.58 7.91
N ALA A 35 44.21 12.62 7.22
CA ALA A 35 42.79 12.92 7.05
C ALA A 35 42.02 11.71 6.48
N LEU A 36 42.61 10.98 5.53
CA LEU A 36 42.01 9.81 4.90
C LEU A 36 42.07 8.57 5.80
N LEU A 37 43.08 8.46 6.68
CA LEU A 37 43.17 7.36 7.64
C LEU A 37 42.19 7.54 8.81
N ALA A 38 42.05 8.77 9.30
CA ALA A 38 41.14 9.10 10.40
C ALA A 38 39.67 9.06 9.95
N ARG A 39 39.40 9.40 8.69
CA ARG A 39 38.08 9.32 8.04
C ARG A 39 38.20 8.55 6.72
N PRO A 40 38.11 7.21 6.75
CA PRO A 40 38.29 6.39 5.55
C PRO A 40 37.10 6.41 4.60
N ILE A 41 35.94 6.92 5.04
CA ILE A 41 34.72 6.97 4.25
C ILE A 41 34.30 8.42 4.05
N TRP A 42 34.16 8.83 2.79
CA TRP A 42 33.75 10.15 2.37
C TRP A 42 32.47 10.05 1.53
N ILE A 43 31.45 10.84 1.90
CA ILE A 43 30.21 10.96 1.14
C ILE A 43 30.24 12.32 0.46
N VAL A 44 30.42 12.33 -0.85
CA VAL A 44 30.69 13.54 -1.63
C VAL A 44 29.85 13.51 -2.91
N PRO A 45 29.12 14.59 -3.24
CA PRO A 45 28.53 14.74 -4.56
C PRO A 45 29.61 14.59 -5.64
N PRO A 46 29.41 13.78 -6.70
CA PRO A 46 30.48 13.49 -7.67
C PRO A 46 31.10 14.73 -8.31
N THR A 47 30.31 15.79 -8.47
CA THR A 47 30.75 17.10 -8.99
C THR A 47 31.74 17.84 -8.08
N LEU A 48 31.80 17.51 -6.79
CA LEU A 48 32.70 18.14 -5.81
C LEU A 48 33.99 17.34 -5.58
N VAL A 49 34.12 16.13 -6.11
CA VAL A 49 35.33 15.29 -5.98
C VAL A 49 36.62 16.06 -6.36
N PRO A 50 36.69 16.84 -7.45
CA PRO A 50 37.89 17.62 -7.79
C PRO A 50 38.25 18.73 -6.79
N GLN A 51 37.31 19.14 -5.93
CA GLN A 51 37.51 20.17 -4.90
C GLN A 51 38.04 19.59 -3.58
N ILE A 52 37.97 18.25 -3.43
CA ILE A 52 38.40 17.53 -2.24
C ILE A 52 39.68 16.74 -2.52
N PHE A 53 39.83 16.17 -3.71
CA PHE A 53 40.95 15.28 -4.04
C PHE A 53 41.81 15.82 -5.19
N SER A 54 43.14 15.77 -5.04
CA SER A 54 44.07 16.04 -6.15
C SER A 54 43.83 15.12 -7.34
N PRO A 55 44.26 15.51 -8.55
CA PRO A 55 44.25 14.63 -9.73
C PRO A 55 45.04 13.33 -9.55
N THR A 56 45.98 13.30 -8.61
CA THR A 56 46.86 12.15 -8.30
C THR A 56 46.38 11.32 -7.11
N ALA A 57 45.29 11.72 -6.45
CA ALA A 57 44.73 10.96 -5.35
C ALA A 57 44.24 9.59 -5.84
N VAL A 58 44.50 8.55 -5.05
CA VAL A 58 44.04 7.18 -5.29
C VAL A 58 43.07 6.81 -4.17
N VAL A 59 41.93 6.24 -4.56
CA VAL A 59 40.87 5.75 -3.69
C VAL A 59 40.71 4.26 -3.97
N ASP A 60 40.69 3.43 -2.94
CA ASP A 60 40.59 1.97 -3.12
C ASP A 60 39.24 1.57 -3.75
N LEU A 61 38.15 2.20 -3.30
CA LEU A 61 36.79 1.89 -3.74
C LEU A 61 35.93 3.17 -3.88
N ALA A 62 35.41 3.41 -5.08
CA ALA A 62 34.34 4.37 -5.32
C ALA A 62 32.99 3.65 -5.42
N VAL A 63 32.07 3.96 -4.50
CA VAL A 63 30.67 3.53 -4.57
C VAL A 63 29.84 4.65 -5.18
N LEU A 64 29.32 4.42 -6.38
CA LEU A 64 28.51 5.38 -7.12
C LEU A 64 27.04 5.00 -7.03
N ASP A 65 26.26 5.87 -6.38
CA ASP A 65 24.81 5.75 -6.37
C ASP A 65 24.23 6.30 -7.69
N ALA A 66 23.89 5.38 -8.60
CA ALA A 66 23.28 5.65 -9.90
C ALA A 66 21.76 5.50 -9.85
N SER A 67 21.18 5.67 -8.66
CA SER A 67 19.75 5.63 -8.48
C SER A 67 19.06 6.83 -9.15
N THR A 68 19.70 8.02 -9.18
CA THR A 68 19.29 9.18 -9.99
C THR A 68 19.92 9.15 -11.38
N PRO A 69 19.22 9.69 -12.41
CA PRO A 69 19.86 9.95 -13.69
C PRO A 69 21.02 10.94 -13.49
N MET A 70 22.25 10.45 -13.62
CA MET A 70 23.46 11.24 -13.57
C MET A 70 24.25 11.05 -14.86
N PRO A 71 24.65 12.12 -15.56
CA PRO A 71 25.52 12.00 -16.72
C PRO A 71 26.87 11.38 -16.35
N VAL A 72 27.34 10.41 -17.14
CA VAL A 72 28.65 9.76 -16.96
C VAL A 72 29.81 10.77 -16.82
N PRO A 73 29.86 11.90 -17.56
CA PRO A 73 30.93 12.89 -17.39
C PRO A 73 31.03 13.49 -15.98
N GLN A 74 29.93 13.55 -15.22
CA GLN A 74 29.94 14.12 -13.87
C GLN A 74 30.60 13.22 -12.84
N VAL A 75 30.63 11.90 -13.08
CA VAL A 75 31.28 10.93 -12.17
C VAL A 75 32.71 10.60 -12.56
N LEU A 76 33.13 10.97 -13.77
CA LEU A 76 34.46 10.68 -14.29
C LEU A 76 35.60 11.09 -13.32
N PRO A 77 35.54 12.23 -12.60
CA PRO A 77 36.57 12.56 -11.62
C PRO A 77 36.70 11.56 -10.47
N ALA A 78 35.61 10.95 -10.02
CA ALA A 78 35.66 9.87 -9.03
C ALA A 78 36.22 8.60 -9.67
N PHE A 79 35.76 8.29 -10.89
CA PHE A 79 36.12 7.08 -11.62
C PHE A 79 37.63 6.97 -11.90
N VAL A 80 38.27 8.06 -12.32
CA VAL A 80 39.72 8.07 -12.64
C VAL A 80 40.63 7.97 -11.42
N ARG A 81 40.10 8.19 -10.22
CA ARG A 81 40.83 8.12 -8.95
C ARG A 81 40.63 6.80 -8.23
N ALA A 82 39.72 5.94 -8.70
CA ALA A 82 39.32 4.74 -8.00
C ALA A 82 40.01 3.49 -8.57
N GLU A 83 40.54 2.63 -7.70
CA GLU A 83 41.02 1.30 -8.10
C GLU A 83 39.87 0.35 -8.41
N GLN A 84 38.80 0.43 -7.61
CA GLN A 84 37.57 -0.32 -7.79
C GLN A 84 36.36 0.61 -7.87
N VAL A 85 35.42 0.31 -8.77
CA VAL A 85 34.17 1.07 -8.89
C VAL A 85 33.00 0.12 -8.71
N LEU A 86 32.11 0.44 -7.76
CA LEU A 86 30.84 -0.20 -7.57
C LEU A 86 29.72 0.77 -7.95
N VAL A 87 28.97 0.45 -9.00
CA VAL A 87 27.79 1.24 -9.39
C VAL A 87 26.54 0.54 -8.85
N VAL A 88 25.74 1.26 -8.07
CA VAL A 88 24.46 0.78 -7.52
C VAL A 88 23.33 1.53 -8.21
N GLY A 89 22.48 0.84 -8.95
CA GLY A 89 21.37 1.46 -9.67
C GLY A 89 20.55 0.46 -10.47
N ASP A 90 19.52 0.96 -11.15
CA ASP A 90 18.66 0.16 -12.03
C ASP A 90 18.74 0.71 -13.45
N SER A 91 19.35 -0.05 -14.35
CA SER A 91 19.55 0.33 -15.76
C SER A 91 18.26 0.43 -16.56
N ARG A 92 17.12 -0.06 -16.02
CA ARG A 92 15.81 0.01 -16.69
C ARG A 92 15.12 1.37 -16.50
N ARG A 93 15.61 2.21 -15.58
CA ARG A 93 15.00 3.50 -15.24
C ARG A 93 15.08 4.53 -16.36
N ALA A 94 16.15 4.50 -17.13
CA ALA A 94 16.42 5.54 -18.12
C ALA A 94 17.19 4.93 -19.30
N THR A 95 17.12 5.61 -20.44
CA THR A 95 17.92 5.26 -21.62
C THR A 95 19.31 5.89 -21.60
N THR A 96 19.54 6.85 -20.69
CA THR A 96 20.79 7.61 -20.55
C THR A 96 21.17 7.76 -19.08
N GLY A 97 22.43 8.10 -18.83
CA GLY A 97 22.98 8.25 -17.49
C GLY A 97 23.69 7.01 -16.98
N LEU A 98 24.26 7.15 -15.78
CA LEU A 98 25.29 6.26 -15.26
C LEU A 98 24.92 4.77 -15.27
N ALA A 99 23.76 4.40 -14.71
CA ALA A 99 23.32 3.01 -14.66
C ALA A 99 22.99 2.44 -16.04
N ALA A 100 22.38 3.24 -16.93
CA ALA A 100 21.94 2.81 -18.25
C ALA A 100 23.13 2.66 -19.22
N GLU A 101 24.10 3.57 -19.16
CA GLU A 101 25.26 3.59 -20.05
C GLU A 101 26.36 2.62 -19.60
N LEU A 102 26.64 2.53 -18.30
CA LEU A 102 27.67 1.61 -17.78
C LEU A 102 27.13 0.21 -17.49
N GLY A 103 25.84 0.05 -17.17
CA GLY A 103 25.25 -1.24 -16.80
C GLY A 103 25.50 -2.36 -17.82
N PRO A 104 25.32 -2.12 -19.14
CA PRO A 104 25.63 -3.12 -20.17
C PRO A 104 27.13 -3.41 -20.35
N LEU A 105 28.00 -2.53 -19.87
CA LEU A 105 29.46 -2.60 -20.07
C LEU A 105 30.20 -3.23 -18.89
N LEU A 106 29.58 -3.24 -17.70
CA LEU A 106 30.19 -3.72 -16.46
C LEU A 106 29.62 -5.09 -16.05
N PRO A 107 30.41 -5.92 -15.34
CA PRO A 107 29.86 -7.10 -14.68
C PRO A 107 28.74 -6.70 -13.72
N SER A 108 27.54 -7.24 -13.92
CA SER A 108 26.37 -6.91 -13.13
C SER A 108 25.97 -8.05 -12.19
N ARG A 109 25.47 -7.68 -11.02
CA ARG A 109 24.83 -8.59 -10.06
C ARG A 109 23.49 -8.00 -9.68
N THR A 110 22.42 -8.71 -10.02
CA THR A 110 21.07 -8.29 -9.64
C THR A 110 20.79 -8.73 -8.22
N LEU A 111 20.41 -7.78 -7.37
CA LEU A 111 19.95 -8.06 -6.03
C LEU A 111 18.47 -8.50 -6.08
N PRO A 112 18.10 -9.67 -5.53
CA PRO A 112 16.71 -10.11 -5.52
C PRO A 112 15.89 -9.17 -4.62
N THR A 113 14.77 -8.65 -5.13
CA THR A 113 13.88 -7.75 -4.38
C THR A 113 12.82 -8.54 -3.61
N ALA A 114 13.26 -9.54 -2.86
CA ALA A 114 12.40 -10.50 -2.15
C ALA A 114 11.59 -9.91 -0.97
N ARG A 115 11.60 -8.58 -0.77
CA ARG A 115 10.89 -7.87 0.29
C ARG A 115 9.79 -6.94 -0.21
N ASN A 116 9.47 -6.96 -1.50
CA ASN A 116 8.34 -6.18 -2.01
C ASN A 116 7.00 -6.78 -1.55
N SER A 117 6.03 -5.91 -1.34
CA SER A 117 4.63 -6.22 -0.97
C SER A 117 3.70 -6.27 -2.19
N LEU A 118 4.26 -6.43 -3.40
CA LEU A 118 3.47 -6.40 -4.63
C LEU A 118 2.48 -7.57 -4.67
N ASP A 119 1.31 -7.30 -5.23
CA ASP A 119 0.35 -8.35 -5.59
C ASP A 119 1.04 -9.43 -6.46
N ALA A 120 0.68 -10.70 -6.25
CA ALA A 120 1.30 -11.82 -6.95
C ALA A 120 1.09 -11.73 -8.48
N GLY A 121 -0.05 -11.20 -8.90
CA GLY A 121 -0.36 -10.89 -10.29
C GLY A 121 0.52 -9.85 -10.92
N ILE A 122 0.62 -8.70 -10.24
CA ILE A 122 1.49 -7.61 -10.65
C ILE A 122 2.94 -8.10 -10.71
N ALA A 123 3.40 -8.85 -9.71
CA ALA A 123 4.73 -9.43 -9.68
C ALA A 123 4.97 -10.40 -10.85
N SER A 124 3.98 -11.25 -11.18
CA SER A 124 4.04 -12.15 -12.34
C SER A 124 4.10 -11.38 -13.66
N PHE A 125 3.29 -10.33 -13.80
CA PHE A 125 3.35 -9.43 -14.95
C PHE A 125 4.73 -8.78 -15.09
N LEU A 126 5.31 -8.28 -14.00
CA LEU A 126 6.64 -7.67 -14.01
C LEU A 126 7.72 -8.67 -14.39
N ALA A 127 7.68 -9.89 -13.85
CA ALA A 127 8.61 -10.96 -14.22
C ALA A 127 8.58 -11.21 -15.74
N ALA A 128 7.39 -11.26 -16.34
CA ALA A 128 7.21 -11.43 -17.78
C ALA A 128 7.60 -10.18 -18.62
N ASN A 129 7.79 -9.01 -17.99
CA ASN A 129 8.07 -7.73 -18.66
C ASN A 129 9.40 -7.10 -18.19
N GLY A 130 10.45 -7.90 -18.00
CA GLY A 130 11.81 -7.40 -17.77
C GLY A 130 12.23 -7.28 -16.29
N TYR A 131 11.47 -7.86 -15.37
CA TYR A 131 11.87 -8.05 -13.96
C TYR A 131 12.11 -9.53 -13.59
N GLU A 132 12.31 -10.40 -14.58
CA GLU A 132 12.66 -11.80 -14.36
C GLU A 132 13.90 -11.92 -13.44
N GLY A 133 13.82 -12.79 -12.43
CA GLY A 133 14.87 -12.98 -11.43
C GLY A 133 15.07 -11.81 -10.45
N VAL A 134 14.32 -10.71 -10.61
CA VAL A 134 14.35 -9.54 -9.72
C VAL A 134 13.14 -9.56 -8.79
N VAL A 135 11.95 -9.59 -9.38
CA VAL A 135 10.66 -9.62 -8.69
C VAL A 135 10.12 -11.04 -8.79
N GLU A 136 9.71 -11.57 -7.65
CA GLU A 136 9.13 -12.90 -7.56
C GLU A 136 7.69 -12.76 -7.07
N ALA A 137 6.75 -13.42 -7.75
CA ALA A 137 5.37 -13.46 -7.32
C ALA A 137 5.25 -14.36 -6.09
N VAL A 138 4.84 -13.76 -4.97
CA VAL A 138 4.70 -14.46 -3.68
C VAL A 138 3.22 -14.47 -3.32
N PRO A 139 2.65 -15.63 -3.00
CA PRO A 139 1.23 -15.74 -2.65
C PRO A 139 0.90 -15.01 -1.34
N SER A 140 -0.28 -14.38 -1.31
CA SER A 140 -0.92 -13.87 -0.08
C SER A 140 -2.13 -14.75 0.26
N PRO A 141 -2.57 -14.78 1.52
CA PRO A 141 -3.88 -15.29 1.88
C PRO A 141 -4.97 -14.62 1.03
N PRO A 142 -6.01 -15.34 0.61
CA PRO A 142 -7.17 -14.71 -0.02
C PRO A 142 -7.80 -13.67 0.92
N GLY A 143 -8.36 -12.59 0.37
CA GLY A 143 -9.02 -11.52 1.15
C GLY A 143 -8.08 -10.43 1.67
N ASP A 144 -6.82 -10.74 1.98
CA ASP A 144 -5.81 -9.77 2.42
C ASP A 144 -5.17 -9.05 1.21
N THR A 145 -5.94 -8.18 0.58
CA THR A 145 -5.43 -7.36 -0.54
C THR A 145 -5.03 -5.97 -0.05
N SER A 146 -3.73 -5.68 -0.11
CA SER A 146 -3.19 -4.35 0.18
C SER A 146 -3.51 -3.31 -0.90
N LEU A 147 -3.98 -3.74 -2.08
CA LEU A 147 -4.28 -2.90 -3.25
C LEU A 147 -5.78 -2.84 -3.54
N THR A 148 -6.40 -1.66 -3.44
CA THR A 148 -7.85 -1.48 -3.71
C THR A 148 -8.10 -0.40 -4.75
N LEU A 149 -9.24 -0.45 -5.44
CA LEU A 149 -9.66 0.57 -6.40
C LEU A 149 -10.91 1.32 -5.93
N GLU A 150 -10.86 2.65 -5.96
CA GLU A 150 -12.01 3.53 -5.84
C GLU A 150 -12.30 4.17 -7.20
N LEU A 151 -13.37 3.70 -7.85
CA LEU A 151 -13.84 4.24 -9.13
C LEU A 151 -14.67 5.51 -8.92
N VAL A 152 -14.30 6.57 -9.61
CA VAL A 152 -14.97 7.87 -9.58
C VAL A 152 -15.59 8.18 -10.94
N ASP A 153 -16.85 8.62 -10.99
CA ASP A 153 -17.45 9.05 -12.27
C ASP A 153 -16.94 10.45 -12.65
N GLY A 154 -15.84 10.48 -13.40
CA GLY A 154 -15.24 11.68 -13.92
C GLY A 154 -15.09 11.65 -15.43
N ARG A 155 -15.50 12.73 -16.10
CA ARG A 155 -15.27 12.95 -17.55
C ARG A 155 -14.76 14.36 -17.76
N GLY A 156 -13.87 14.51 -18.74
CA GLY A 156 -13.26 15.82 -19.04
C GLY A 156 -12.87 15.93 -20.50
N MET A 157 -12.47 17.13 -20.91
CA MET A 157 -11.90 17.37 -22.23
C MET A 157 -10.37 17.45 -22.12
N PRO A 158 -9.61 16.93 -23.09
CA PRO A 158 -8.17 17.14 -23.16
C PRO A 158 -7.84 18.64 -23.15
N ALA A 159 -6.81 19.02 -22.39
CA ALA A 159 -6.32 20.39 -22.40
C ALA A 159 -5.79 20.77 -23.81
N PRO A 160 -5.77 22.06 -24.19
CA PRO A 160 -5.23 22.50 -25.47
C PRO A 160 -3.80 21.98 -25.69
N GLY A 161 -3.57 21.27 -26.80
CA GLY A 161 -2.28 20.66 -27.13
C GLY A 161 -2.02 19.30 -26.48
N GLN A 162 -2.89 18.84 -25.59
CA GLN A 162 -2.82 17.52 -24.99
C GLN A 162 -3.71 16.52 -25.72
N THR A 163 -3.32 15.26 -25.66
CA THR A 163 -4.05 14.18 -26.32
C THR A 163 -5.03 13.49 -25.38
N ALA A 164 -4.71 13.38 -24.09
CA ALA A 164 -5.55 12.72 -23.10
C ALA A 164 -6.23 13.73 -22.15
N VAL A 165 -7.27 13.27 -21.46
CA VAL A 165 -7.84 13.99 -20.32
C VAL A 165 -6.95 13.68 -19.13
N GLU A 166 -6.12 14.64 -18.70
CA GLU A 166 -5.06 14.43 -17.71
C GLU A 166 -5.43 14.89 -16.29
N THR A 167 -6.61 15.48 -16.10
CA THR A 167 -7.14 15.78 -14.76
C THR A 167 -8.66 15.96 -14.83
N VAL A 168 -9.37 15.57 -13.77
CA VAL A 168 -10.81 15.79 -13.60
C VAL A 168 -11.09 16.20 -12.17
N GLU A 169 -11.95 17.20 -11.97
CA GLU A 169 -12.31 17.73 -10.65
C GLU A 169 -12.90 16.65 -9.73
N ALA A 170 -13.73 15.76 -10.26
CA ALA A 170 -14.32 14.66 -9.48
C ALA A 170 -13.28 13.78 -8.79
N GLU A 171 -12.22 13.38 -9.50
CA GLU A 171 -11.13 12.59 -8.92
C GLU A 171 -10.33 13.40 -7.89
N VAL A 172 -10.04 14.67 -8.20
CA VAL A 172 -9.32 15.57 -7.28
C VAL A 172 -10.10 15.74 -5.96
N SER A 173 -11.40 16.02 -6.04
CA SER A 173 -12.27 16.18 -4.86
C SER A 173 -12.31 14.90 -4.03
N HIS A 174 -12.47 13.74 -4.68
CA HIS A 174 -12.52 12.46 -3.99
C HIS A 174 -11.20 12.15 -3.24
N VAL A 175 -10.05 12.39 -3.88
CA VAL A 175 -8.75 12.22 -3.22
C VAL A 175 -8.57 13.20 -2.05
N VAL A 176 -9.03 14.46 -2.19
CA VAL A 176 -8.99 15.43 -1.08
C VAL A 176 -9.80 14.91 0.11
N ASP A 177 -11.00 14.37 -0.12
CA ASP A 177 -11.85 13.82 0.93
C ASP A 177 -11.16 12.63 1.63
N MET A 178 -10.54 11.72 0.87
CA MET A 178 -9.77 10.60 1.43
C MET A 178 -8.57 11.04 2.26
N VAL A 179 -7.83 12.05 1.80
CA VAL A 179 -6.68 12.61 2.53
C VAL A 179 -7.14 13.24 3.85
N ILE A 180 -8.24 14.00 3.84
CA ILE A 180 -8.79 14.63 5.04
C ILE A 180 -9.32 13.57 6.01
N ASP A 181 -10.07 12.59 5.53
CA ASP A 181 -10.59 11.49 6.35
C ASP A 181 -9.44 10.74 7.06
N ARG A 182 -8.38 10.41 6.32
CA ARG A 182 -7.21 9.76 6.91
C ARG A 182 -6.49 10.66 7.93
N ALA A 183 -6.30 11.93 7.60
CA ALA A 183 -5.67 12.89 8.51
C ALA A 183 -6.45 13.05 9.84
N LEU A 184 -7.77 12.84 9.83
CA LEU A 184 -8.61 12.92 11.02
C LEU A 184 -8.76 11.58 11.77
N THR A 185 -8.74 10.45 11.06
CA THR A 185 -9.00 9.13 11.65
C THR A 185 -7.74 8.38 12.05
N ARG A 186 -6.61 8.61 11.36
CA ARG A 186 -5.31 7.98 11.61
C ARG A 186 -4.15 8.96 11.37
N PRO A 187 -4.06 10.07 12.14
CA PRO A 187 -2.99 11.07 11.98
C PRO A 187 -1.58 10.54 12.25
N GLU A 188 -1.45 9.42 12.95
CA GLU A 188 -0.19 8.76 13.28
C GLU A 188 0.46 8.01 12.11
N GLU A 189 -0.32 7.64 11.10
CA GLU A 189 0.16 6.92 9.92
C GLU A 189 0.62 7.91 8.85
N SER A 190 1.80 7.66 8.25
CA SER A 190 2.25 8.53 7.17
C SER A 190 1.49 8.27 5.88
N LEU A 191 1.15 9.35 5.17
CA LEU A 191 0.38 9.32 3.92
C LEU A 191 1.08 10.10 2.81
N ALA A 192 1.01 9.58 1.58
CA ALA A 192 1.30 10.39 0.40
C ALA A 192 0.36 10.08 -0.75
N VAL A 193 0.21 11.07 -1.63
CA VAL A 193 -0.53 10.94 -2.88
C VAL A 193 0.45 10.94 -4.04
N ILE A 194 0.36 9.95 -4.92
CA ILE A 194 1.17 9.84 -6.13
C ILE A 194 0.25 10.04 -7.32
N ALA A 195 0.45 11.13 -8.05
CA ALA A 195 -0.29 11.41 -9.29
C ALA A 195 0.48 10.90 -10.51
N LEU A 196 -0.21 10.26 -11.46
CA LEU A 196 0.46 9.69 -12.65
C LEU A 196 0.95 10.73 -13.67
N ASN A 197 0.53 11.99 -13.53
CA ASN A 197 0.96 13.09 -14.37
C ASN A 197 1.05 14.42 -13.59
N ARG A 198 1.84 15.35 -14.12
CA ARG A 198 2.13 16.64 -13.47
C ARG A 198 0.90 17.53 -13.32
N LEU A 199 0.04 17.62 -14.35
CA LEU A 199 -1.14 18.48 -14.31
C LEU A 199 -2.08 18.07 -13.16
N HIS A 200 -2.24 16.77 -12.95
CA HIS A 200 -3.04 16.23 -11.86
C HIS A 200 -2.35 16.42 -10.50
N ALA A 201 -1.04 16.23 -10.40
CA ALA A 201 -0.27 16.50 -9.19
C ALA A 201 -0.46 17.95 -8.70
N ASP A 202 -0.35 18.91 -9.62
CA ASP A 202 -0.51 20.34 -9.33
C ASP A 202 -1.95 20.68 -8.89
N ALA A 203 -2.95 20.04 -9.53
CA ALA A 203 -4.35 20.19 -9.16
C ALA A 203 -4.62 19.65 -7.73
N LEU A 204 -4.10 18.48 -7.40
CA LEU A 204 -4.20 17.86 -6.08
C LEU A 204 -3.50 18.69 -5.01
N ARG A 205 -2.24 19.10 -5.23
CA ARG A 205 -1.50 19.99 -4.31
C ARG A 205 -2.30 21.25 -4.01
N SER A 206 -2.84 21.89 -5.05
CA SER A 206 -3.63 23.11 -4.91
C SER A 206 -4.94 22.88 -4.15
N ALA A 207 -5.65 21.79 -4.44
CA ALA A 207 -6.93 21.47 -3.80
C ALA A 207 -6.77 21.10 -2.33
N ILE A 208 -5.79 20.25 -2.00
CA ILE A 208 -5.48 19.83 -0.63
C ILE A 208 -5.01 21.03 0.20
N THR A 209 -4.14 21.88 -0.36
CA THR A 209 -3.70 23.11 0.34
C THR A 209 -4.87 24.03 0.68
N ARG A 210 -5.83 24.19 -0.25
CA ARG A 210 -7.05 24.98 0.00
C ARG A 210 -7.96 24.34 1.05
N ALA A 211 -8.11 23.02 1.05
CA ALA A 211 -8.97 22.32 1.99
C ALA A 211 -8.39 22.27 3.41
N ALA A 212 -7.06 22.20 3.53
CA ALA A 212 -6.37 22.27 4.82
C ALA A 212 -6.31 23.70 5.41
N ALA A 213 -6.48 24.74 4.58
CA ALA A 213 -6.39 26.12 5.02
C ALA A 213 -7.50 26.48 6.03
N GLY A 214 -7.08 26.83 7.25
CA GLY A 214 -8.00 27.28 8.31
C GLY A 214 -8.67 26.15 9.10
N ALA A 215 -8.18 24.92 9.00
CA ALA A 215 -8.62 23.78 9.80
C ALA A 215 -7.56 23.41 10.86
N PRO A 216 -7.68 23.86 12.13
CA PRO A 216 -6.69 23.59 13.17
C PRO A 216 -6.43 22.10 13.42
N ALA A 217 -7.44 21.26 13.21
CA ALA A 217 -7.34 19.80 13.38
C ALA A 217 -6.40 19.12 12.37
N LEU A 218 -6.05 19.80 11.27
CA LEU A 218 -5.20 19.27 10.21
C LEU A 218 -3.76 19.82 10.24
N GLU A 219 -3.50 20.86 11.04
CA GLU A 219 -2.21 21.58 11.02
C GLU A 219 -1.01 20.68 11.35
N GLU A 220 -1.16 19.78 12.34
CA GLU A 220 -0.10 18.86 12.75
C GLU A 220 0.23 17.83 11.66
N PHE A 221 -0.79 17.28 11.01
CA PHE A 221 -0.63 16.27 9.94
C PHE A 221 0.09 16.84 8.71
N PHE A 222 -0.20 18.08 8.34
CA PHE A 222 0.44 18.76 7.20
C PHE A 222 1.73 19.51 7.57
N ALA A 223 2.21 19.40 8.81
CA ALA A 223 3.41 20.09 9.24
C ALA A 223 4.68 19.52 8.55
N PRO A 224 5.59 20.35 8.03
CA PRO A 224 6.78 19.88 7.33
C PRO A 224 7.85 19.28 8.27
N GLY A 225 7.66 19.41 9.60
CA GLY A 225 8.62 18.95 10.61
C GLY A 225 8.52 17.46 10.97
N ALA A 226 7.52 16.73 10.44
CA ALA A 226 7.41 15.30 10.64
C ALA A 226 8.59 14.55 9.98
N VAL A 227 8.92 13.37 10.51
CA VAL A 227 9.94 12.49 9.91
C VAL A 227 9.52 12.07 8.50
N GLU A 228 8.24 11.78 8.34
CA GLU A 228 7.62 11.42 7.07
C GLU A 228 6.43 12.35 6.79
N PRO A 229 6.67 13.58 6.31
CA PRO A 229 5.60 14.54 6.10
C PRO A 229 4.68 14.11 4.96
N PHE A 230 3.42 14.52 5.06
CA PHE A 230 2.46 14.39 3.97
C PHE A 230 3.02 15.06 2.71
N THR A 231 2.91 14.39 1.58
CA THR A 231 3.35 14.93 0.29
C THR A 231 2.46 14.45 -0.85
N VAL A 232 2.34 15.28 -1.86
CA VAL A 232 1.77 14.92 -3.16
C VAL A 232 2.92 14.97 -4.16
N VAL A 233 3.20 13.86 -4.84
CA VAL A 233 4.31 13.74 -5.80
C VAL A 233 3.80 13.29 -7.15
N GLU A 234 4.54 13.61 -8.22
CA GLU A 234 4.30 12.99 -9.52
C GLU A 234 4.95 11.60 -9.62
N LEU A 235 4.59 10.82 -10.64
CA LEU A 235 5.10 9.46 -10.84
C LEU A 235 6.64 9.36 -10.84
N ALA A 236 7.33 10.35 -11.44
CA ALA A 236 8.79 10.38 -11.50
C ALA A 236 9.44 10.70 -10.13
N GLU A 237 8.67 11.31 -9.22
CA GLU A 237 9.07 11.70 -7.87
C GLU A 237 8.69 10.63 -6.82
N ALA A 238 7.94 9.57 -7.20
CA ALA A 238 7.56 8.46 -6.31
C ALA A 238 8.75 7.68 -5.74
N ARG A 239 9.93 7.91 -6.29
CA ARG A 239 11.16 7.24 -5.90
C ARG A 239 11.58 7.59 -4.47
N ALA A 240 12.02 6.56 -3.74
CA ALA A 240 12.46 6.66 -2.35
C ALA A 240 11.40 7.23 -1.39
N LEU A 241 10.18 7.41 -1.88
CA LEU A 241 9.01 7.65 -1.06
C LEU A 241 8.66 6.34 -0.35
N GLN A 242 8.52 6.41 0.96
CA GLN A 242 7.96 5.32 1.75
C GLN A 242 7.01 5.88 2.77
N ARG A 243 5.74 5.47 2.69
CA ARG A 243 4.66 5.83 3.61
C ARG A 243 3.94 4.59 4.09
N ASP A 244 3.22 4.71 5.21
CA ASP A 244 2.34 3.63 5.67
C ASP A 244 1.16 3.43 4.72
N HIS A 245 0.63 4.54 4.19
CA HIS A 245 -0.42 4.54 3.18
C HIS A 245 -0.07 5.38 1.95
N ILE A 246 -0.40 4.84 0.78
CA ILE A 246 -0.24 5.53 -0.50
C ILE A 246 -1.59 5.59 -1.21
N ILE A 247 -1.94 6.78 -1.70
CA ILE A 247 -3.02 6.96 -2.67
C ILE A 247 -2.39 7.17 -4.04
N ILE A 248 -2.64 6.26 -4.98
CA ILE A 248 -2.26 6.44 -6.39
C ILE A 248 -3.45 7.06 -7.12
N SER A 249 -3.33 8.33 -7.50
CA SER A 249 -4.34 9.03 -8.29
C SER A 249 -4.01 8.95 -9.77
N VAL A 250 -4.86 8.26 -10.53
CA VAL A 250 -4.61 7.96 -11.95
C VAL A 250 -4.62 9.23 -12.81
N GLY A 251 -5.50 10.18 -12.51
CA GLY A 251 -5.63 11.47 -13.19
C GLY A 251 -6.14 11.42 -14.63
N TYR A 252 -6.24 10.22 -15.22
CA TYR A 252 -6.74 10.03 -16.58
C TYR A 252 -8.22 9.65 -16.58
N ALA A 253 -8.98 10.22 -17.53
CA ALA A 253 -10.42 10.00 -17.60
C ALA A 253 -10.94 9.84 -19.04
N LYS A 254 -12.21 9.45 -19.15
CA LYS A 254 -12.92 9.40 -20.43
C LYS A 254 -13.24 10.81 -20.90
N THR A 255 -13.27 10.97 -22.22
CA THR A 255 -13.91 12.12 -22.86
C THR A 255 -15.42 12.15 -22.55
N PRO A 256 -16.13 13.28 -22.76
CA PRO A 256 -17.58 13.35 -22.53
C PRO A 256 -18.38 12.36 -23.39
N HIS A 257 -17.81 11.95 -24.53
CA HIS A 257 -18.35 10.91 -25.43
C HIS A 257 -18.06 9.47 -24.97
N GLY A 258 -17.49 9.28 -23.77
CA GLY A 258 -17.19 7.96 -23.20
C GLY A 258 -15.96 7.27 -23.80
N ARG A 259 -15.18 7.97 -24.64
CA ARG A 259 -13.97 7.40 -25.25
C ARG A 259 -12.74 7.61 -24.37
N THR A 260 -11.98 6.54 -24.15
CA THR A 260 -10.64 6.53 -23.55
C THR A 260 -9.55 6.75 -24.60
N ILE A 261 -8.54 7.53 -24.24
CA ILE A 261 -7.37 7.81 -25.08
C ILE A 261 -6.18 7.05 -24.50
N HIS A 262 -5.66 6.09 -25.26
CA HIS A 262 -4.62 5.13 -24.87
C HIS A 262 -3.20 5.70 -24.93
N ASN A 263 -3.04 6.93 -24.48
CA ASN A 263 -1.75 7.59 -24.30
C ASN A 263 -1.75 8.24 -22.91
N PHE A 264 -1.05 7.63 -21.97
CA PHE A 264 -1.06 8.00 -20.56
C PHE A 264 0.21 8.79 -20.19
N GLY A 265 0.64 9.69 -21.06
CA GLY A 265 1.78 10.60 -20.83
C GLY A 265 3.00 9.90 -20.21
N PRO A 266 3.48 10.33 -19.01
CA PRO A 266 4.63 9.72 -18.33
C PRO A 266 4.55 8.21 -18.11
N VAL A 267 3.34 7.65 -17.95
CA VAL A 267 3.14 6.20 -17.79
C VAL A 267 3.42 5.44 -19.09
N SER A 268 3.21 6.09 -20.23
CA SER A 268 3.46 5.52 -21.56
C SER A 268 4.90 5.72 -22.03
N ASP A 269 5.72 6.46 -21.29
CA ASP A 269 7.15 6.65 -21.56
C ASP A 269 7.97 5.41 -21.16
N HIS A 270 9.25 5.40 -21.54
CA HIS A 270 10.17 4.30 -21.27
C HIS A 270 10.29 3.95 -19.77
N SER A 271 10.36 4.98 -18.92
CA SER A 271 10.48 4.84 -17.47
C SER A 271 9.14 4.63 -16.76
N GLY A 272 8.01 4.72 -17.47
CA GLY A 272 6.67 4.70 -16.87
C GLY A 272 6.36 3.40 -16.12
N MET A 273 6.84 2.26 -16.62
CA MET A 273 6.75 0.98 -15.91
C MET A 273 7.52 1.02 -14.59
N VAL A 274 8.75 1.57 -14.60
CA VAL A 274 9.58 1.65 -13.40
C VAL A 274 8.95 2.59 -12.37
N GLY A 275 8.47 3.76 -12.80
CA GLY A 275 7.79 4.70 -11.92
C GLY A 275 6.53 4.10 -11.28
N LEU A 276 5.74 3.33 -12.03
CA LEU A 276 4.59 2.61 -11.47
C LEU A 276 5.00 1.54 -10.46
N VAL A 277 6.07 0.79 -10.73
CA VAL A 277 6.62 -0.17 -9.75
C VAL A 277 7.03 0.54 -8.46
N GLU A 278 7.69 1.69 -8.56
CA GLU A 278 8.08 2.49 -7.41
C GLU A 278 6.86 3.00 -6.63
N ALA A 279 5.84 3.51 -7.32
CA ALA A 279 4.60 3.94 -6.70
C ALA A 279 3.90 2.81 -5.93
N LEU A 280 3.87 1.60 -6.49
CA LEU A 280 3.30 0.41 -5.84
C LEU A 280 4.15 -0.08 -4.66
N CYS A 281 5.48 0.11 -4.72
CA CYS A 281 6.39 -0.26 -3.63
C CYS A 281 6.57 0.83 -2.56
N ALA A 282 5.95 2.00 -2.74
CA ALA A 282 6.06 3.13 -1.82
C ALA A 282 5.23 2.92 -0.54
N SER A 283 4.28 1.98 -0.53
CA SER A 283 3.48 1.68 0.66
C SER A 283 4.10 0.56 1.51
N ARG A 284 4.14 0.77 2.83
CA ARG A 284 4.45 -0.27 3.83
C ARG A 284 3.22 -1.08 4.23
N GLY A 285 2.02 -0.52 4.06
CA GLY A 285 0.75 -1.15 4.38
C GLY A 285 -0.10 -1.28 3.13
N SER A 286 -1.07 -0.37 2.96
CA SER A 286 -2.03 -0.40 1.86
C SER A 286 -1.80 0.67 0.80
N THR A 287 -2.24 0.36 -0.42
CA THR A 287 -2.28 1.25 -1.58
C THR A 287 -3.71 1.35 -2.06
N GLN A 288 -4.26 2.56 -2.06
CA GLN A 288 -5.56 2.84 -2.66
C GLN A 288 -5.34 3.49 -4.02
N VAL A 289 -5.90 2.91 -5.07
CA VAL A 289 -5.91 3.50 -6.41
C VAL A 289 -7.22 4.25 -6.57
N VAL A 290 -7.15 5.51 -6.98
CA VAL A 290 -8.34 6.30 -7.33
C VAL A 290 -8.31 6.55 -8.83
N SER A 291 -9.40 6.24 -9.53
CA SER A 291 -9.44 6.37 -10.98
C SER A 291 -10.81 6.68 -11.54
N CYS A 292 -10.84 7.50 -12.59
CA CYS A 292 -11.99 7.64 -13.48
C CYS A 292 -12.08 6.56 -14.56
N LEU A 293 -11.13 5.63 -14.62
CA LEU A 293 -11.06 4.57 -15.63
C LEU A 293 -11.06 3.20 -14.95
N ALA A 294 -11.99 2.34 -15.36
CA ALA A 294 -11.93 0.92 -15.05
C ALA A 294 -10.92 0.21 -15.95
N ALA A 295 -10.46 -0.97 -15.55
CA ALA A 295 -9.57 -1.79 -16.37
C ALA A 295 -10.23 -2.17 -17.71
N GLY A 296 -11.56 -2.33 -17.72
CA GLY A 296 -12.37 -2.58 -18.92
C GLY A 296 -12.44 -1.40 -19.90
N ASP A 297 -12.18 -0.18 -19.44
CA ASP A 297 -12.17 1.03 -20.29
C ASP A 297 -10.89 1.17 -21.11
N ILE A 298 -9.88 0.36 -20.79
CA ILE A 298 -8.58 0.35 -21.44
C ILE A 298 -8.43 -0.90 -22.29
N ASP A 299 -8.71 -0.74 -23.59
CA ASP A 299 -8.41 -1.71 -24.64
C ASP A 299 -6.91 -2.13 -24.65
N ARG A 300 -6.67 -3.43 -24.42
CA ARG A 300 -5.33 -4.07 -24.37
C ARG A 300 -4.57 -3.94 -25.68
N ASP A 301 -5.25 -4.09 -26.81
CA ASP A 301 -4.60 -4.19 -28.13
C ASP A 301 -4.04 -2.85 -28.60
N ARG A 302 -4.55 -1.76 -28.00
CA ARG A 302 -4.11 -0.39 -28.28
C ARG A 302 -2.92 0.04 -27.41
N LEU A 303 -2.52 -0.77 -26.41
CA LEU A 303 -1.39 -0.46 -25.52
C LEU A 303 -0.06 -0.94 -26.08
N ARG A 304 0.83 0.00 -26.38
CA ARG A 304 2.18 -0.28 -26.88
C ARG A 304 3.24 -0.26 -25.78
N ALA A 305 3.13 0.67 -24.83
CA ALA A 305 4.12 0.86 -23.77
C ALA A 305 3.93 -0.14 -22.62
N PRO A 306 5.02 -0.69 -22.03
CA PRO A 306 4.95 -1.57 -20.87
C PRO A 306 4.27 -0.92 -19.66
N GLY A 307 4.55 0.36 -19.39
CA GLY A 307 3.93 1.09 -18.27
C GLY A 307 2.42 1.23 -18.42
N ALA A 308 1.93 1.52 -19.62
CA ALA A 308 0.49 1.58 -19.90
C ALA A 308 -0.20 0.21 -19.72
N ARG A 309 0.48 -0.89 -20.10
CA ARG A 309 -0.01 -2.26 -19.85
C ARG A 309 -0.04 -2.58 -18.37
N LEU A 310 0.99 -2.17 -17.62
CA LEU A 310 1.06 -2.33 -16.17
C LEU A 310 -0.07 -1.55 -15.47
N LEU A 311 -0.33 -0.29 -15.85
CA LEU A 311 -1.43 0.49 -15.30
C LEU A 311 -2.77 -0.25 -15.40
N ARG A 312 -3.04 -0.82 -16.58
CA ARG A 312 -4.25 -1.60 -16.78
C ARG A 312 -4.30 -2.86 -15.89
N GLU A 313 -3.16 -3.53 -15.72
CA GLU A 313 -3.07 -4.69 -14.83
C GLU A 313 -3.30 -4.29 -13.37
N VAL A 314 -2.71 -3.17 -12.92
CA VAL A 314 -2.94 -2.59 -11.59
C VAL A 314 -4.43 -2.34 -11.35
N LEU A 315 -5.11 -1.69 -12.30
CA LEU A 315 -6.56 -1.45 -12.20
C LEU A 315 -7.34 -2.77 -12.14
N ALA A 316 -7.00 -3.76 -12.98
CA ALA A 316 -7.70 -5.04 -13.00
C ALA A 316 -7.53 -5.80 -11.68
N ARG A 317 -6.35 -5.74 -11.05
CA ARG A 317 -6.09 -6.38 -9.75
C ARG A 317 -6.73 -5.63 -8.59
N ALA A 318 -6.75 -4.30 -8.66
CA ALA A 318 -7.38 -3.47 -7.65
C ALA A 318 -8.92 -3.57 -7.70
N GLU A 319 -9.52 -3.88 -8.87
CA GLU A 319 -10.94 -4.24 -9.03
C GLU A 319 -11.26 -5.62 -8.47
N ASP A 320 -10.42 -6.62 -8.76
CA ASP A 320 -10.67 -8.03 -8.48
C ASP A 320 -9.85 -8.53 -7.28
N SER A 321 -10.05 -7.90 -6.11
CA SER A 321 -9.40 -8.28 -4.84
C SER A 321 -9.74 -9.71 -4.37
N SER A 322 -10.69 -10.37 -5.04
CA SER A 322 -11.16 -11.71 -4.73
C SER A 322 -10.34 -12.84 -5.37
N GLN A 323 -9.57 -12.55 -6.43
CA GLN A 323 -8.84 -13.59 -7.18
C GLN A 323 -7.32 -13.52 -6.98
N SER A 324 -6.86 -14.00 -5.83
CA SER A 324 -5.45 -14.37 -5.65
C SER A 324 -5.13 -15.64 -6.46
N GLY A 325 -4.85 -15.46 -7.76
CA GLY A 325 -3.98 -16.33 -8.56
C GLY A 325 -4.14 -17.85 -8.38
N ASN A 326 -5.35 -18.39 -8.52
CA ASN A 326 -5.59 -19.82 -8.46
C ASN A 326 -5.05 -20.54 -9.70
N SER A 327 -3.87 -21.17 -9.57
CA SER A 327 -3.45 -22.25 -10.46
C SER A 327 -3.57 -23.58 -9.71
N ALA A 328 -4.80 -24.10 -9.66
CA ALA A 328 -5.06 -25.48 -9.28
C ALA A 328 -4.42 -26.40 -10.33
N GLY A 329 -3.63 -27.38 -9.90
CA GLY A 329 -3.35 -28.55 -10.74
C GLY A 329 -1.87 -28.86 -11.02
N LYS A 330 -1.12 -29.27 -9.99
CA LYS A 330 -0.40 -30.55 -10.10
C LYS A 330 -0.53 -31.29 -8.78
N VAL A 331 -0.55 -32.62 -8.87
CA VAL A 331 -0.57 -33.52 -7.72
C VAL A 331 0.64 -33.21 -6.82
N PRO A 332 0.44 -33.00 -5.50
CA PRO A 332 1.55 -32.86 -4.55
C PRO A 332 2.47 -34.07 -4.54
N ASP A 333 3.62 -33.92 -3.92
CA ASP A 333 4.46 -35.08 -3.63
C ASP A 333 3.73 -36.06 -2.70
N ARG A 334 4.03 -37.37 -2.80
CA ARG A 334 3.23 -38.41 -2.12
C ARG A 334 3.17 -38.23 -0.59
N LEU A 335 4.24 -37.73 0.02
CA LEU A 335 4.28 -37.41 1.46
C LEU A 335 3.33 -36.27 1.82
N LEU A 336 3.24 -35.25 0.97
CA LEU A 336 2.31 -34.13 1.17
C LEU A 336 0.86 -34.53 0.94
N VAL A 337 0.61 -35.52 0.06
CA VAL A 337 -0.73 -36.12 -0.08
C VAL A 337 -1.15 -36.78 1.22
N ASP A 338 -0.27 -37.56 1.86
CA ASP A 338 -0.58 -38.21 3.13
C ASP A 338 -0.85 -37.20 4.25
N LEU A 339 -0.01 -36.16 4.39
CA LEU A 339 -0.26 -35.06 5.33
C LEU A 339 -1.57 -34.33 5.04
N ALA A 340 -1.86 -34.04 3.77
CA ALA A 340 -3.10 -33.39 3.36
C ALA A 340 -4.34 -34.22 3.71
N GLU A 341 -4.29 -35.56 3.58
CA GLU A 341 -5.38 -36.43 4.00
C GLU A 341 -5.61 -36.39 5.52
N HIS A 342 -4.55 -36.38 6.32
CA HIS A 342 -4.68 -36.27 7.78
C HIS A 342 -5.30 -34.93 8.19
N LEU A 343 -4.88 -33.82 7.56
CA LEU A 343 -5.46 -32.50 7.77
C LEU A 343 -6.94 -32.44 7.33
N TRP A 344 -7.28 -33.09 6.22
CA TRP A 344 -8.66 -33.15 5.75
C TRP A 344 -9.56 -33.97 6.69
N ARG A 345 -9.06 -35.09 7.25
CA ARG A 345 -9.79 -35.88 8.27
C ARG A 345 -10.05 -35.10 9.56
N LYS A 346 -9.24 -34.08 9.85
CA LYS A 346 -9.45 -33.12 10.95
C LYS A 346 -10.46 -32.01 10.62
N GLY A 347 -11.00 -32.00 9.40
CA GLY A 347 -12.00 -31.03 8.95
C GLY A 347 -11.41 -29.75 8.39
N LEU A 348 -10.10 -29.67 8.15
CA LEU A 348 -9.45 -28.48 7.59
C LEU A 348 -9.57 -28.44 6.07
N SER A 349 -9.61 -27.21 5.52
CA SER A 349 -9.50 -26.97 4.08
C SER A 349 -8.02 -27.04 3.68
N VAL A 350 -7.69 -27.83 2.67
CA VAL A 350 -6.30 -28.01 2.22
C VAL A 350 -6.19 -27.71 0.74
N VAL A 351 -5.41 -26.68 0.40
CA VAL A 351 -5.15 -26.28 -0.99
C VAL A 351 -3.70 -26.59 -1.34
N PRO A 352 -3.44 -27.61 -2.18
CA PRO A 352 -2.09 -27.96 -2.58
C PRO A 352 -1.47 -27.00 -3.59
N ARG A 353 -0.17 -26.77 -3.48
CA ARG A 353 0.66 -25.96 -4.39
C ARG A 353 0.04 -24.58 -4.68
N TYR A 354 -0.39 -23.90 -3.62
CA TYR A 354 -1.04 -22.60 -3.70
C TYR A 354 -0.07 -21.51 -4.20
N GLY A 355 -0.54 -20.63 -5.08
CA GLY A 355 0.22 -19.52 -5.67
C GLY A 355 0.10 -19.44 -7.20
N THR A 356 0.70 -18.39 -7.77
CA THR A 356 0.65 -18.11 -9.21
C THR A 356 1.64 -18.96 -10.00
N ASP A 357 1.35 -19.20 -11.27
CA ASP A 357 2.32 -19.82 -12.18
C ASP A 357 3.55 -18.94 -12.38
N GLY A 358 4.73 -19.57 -12.39
CA GLY A 358 6.02 -18.88 -12.47
C GLY A 358 6.46 -18.14 -11.20
N GLY A 359 5.70 -18.23 -10.10
CA GLY A 359 6.04 -17.65 -8.80
C GLY A 359 6.32 -18.69 -7.71
N VAL A 360 6.49 -18.20 -6.47
CA VAL A 360 6.58 -19.05 -5.27
C VAL A 360 5.30 -19.85 -5.11
N ARG A 361 5.44 -21.14 -4.79
CA ARG A 361 4.32 -22.02 -4.48
C ARG A 361 4.42 -22.48 -3.04
N ILE A 362 3.35 -22.31 -2.29
CA ILE A 362 3.19 -22.88 -0.96
C ILE A 362 2.79 -24.35 -1.14
N PRO A 363 3.57 -25.32 -0.62
CA PRO A 363 3.27 -26.74 -0.77
C PRO A 363 1.85 -27.12 -0.34
N LEU A 364 1.41 -26.70 0.84
CA LEU A 364 0.02 -26.82 1.30
C LEU A 364 -0.40 -25.51 1.98
N ALA A 365 -1.48 -24.90 1.50
CA ALA A 365 -2.12 -23.77 2.17
C ALA A 365 -3.39 -24.27 2.88
N ILE A 366 -3.55 -23.92 4.15
CA ILE A 366 -4.56 -24.49 5.03
C ILE A 366 -5.56 -23.41 5.43
N GLY A 367 -6.84 -23.71 5.27
CA GLY A 367 -7.96 -22.88 5.72
C GLY A 367 -8.88 -23.64 6.66
N HIS A 368 -9.98 -22.99 7.05
CA HIS A 368 -11.01 -23.57 7.90
C HIS A 368 -12.36 -23.54 7.18
N PRO A 369 -13.19 -24.59 7.27
CA PRO A 369 -14.49 -24.65 6.55
C PRO A 369 -15.46 -23.54 6.95
N ASP A 370 -15.37 -23.01 8.17
CA ASP A 370 -16.18 -21.86 8.62
C ASP A 370 -15.81 -20.56 7.88
N TYR A 371 -14.63 -20.51 7.25
CA TYR A 371 -14.12 -19.39 6.46
C TYR A 371 -13.68 -19.91 5.08
N PRO A 372 -14.64 -20.32 4.21
CA PRO A 372 -14.34 -21.04 2.98
C PRO A 372 -13.52 -20.23 1.96
N ASP A 373 -13.60 -18.91 2.05
CA ASP A 373 -12.87 -17.97 1.19
C ASP A 373 -11.52 -17.55 1.78
N GLU A 374 -11.08 -18.13 2.90
CA GLU A 374 -9.85 -17.74 3.58
C GLU A 374 -8.87 -18.90 3.79
N LEU A 375 -7.58 -18.58 3.69
CA LEU A 375 -6.47 -19.48 4.02
C LEU A 375 -5.63 -18.80 5.09
N LEU A 376 -5.15 -19.57 6.07
CA LEU A 376 -4.58 -19.05 7.31
C LEU A 376 -3.12 -19.48 7.48
N VAL A 377 -2.84 -20.76 7.23
CA VAL A 377 -1.51 -21.34 7.49
C VAL A 377 -0.86 -21.79 6.19
N ALA A 378 0.38 -21.36 5.95
CA ALA A 378 1.25 -21.83 4.90
C ALA A 378 2.15 -22.94 5.44
N VAL A 379 1.96 -24.17 4.98
CA VAL A 379 2.82 -25.31 5.32
C VAL A 379 3.88 -25.45 4.24
N LEU A 380 5.13 -25.25 4.65
CA LEU A 380 6.33 -25.38 3.83
C LEU A 380 7.02 -26.73 4.12
N THR A 381 7.85 -27.19 3.17
CA THR A 381 8.63 -28.43 3.30
C THR A 381 10.03 -28.24 2.73
N ASP A 382 10.92 -29.20 3.01
CA ASP A 382 12.26 -29.35 2.43
C ASP A 382 12.24 -29.89 0.98
N ASP A 383 11.47 -29.22 0.11
CA ASP A 383 11.38 -29.54 -1.31
C ASP A 383 12.67 -29.23 -2.09
N VAL A 384 12.67 -29.51 -3.40
CA VAL A 384 13.79 -29.23 -4.31
C VAL A 384 14.19 -27.75 -4.24
N ASP A 385 13.23 -26.84 -4.15
CA ASP A 385 13.48 -25.40 -4.08
C ASP A 385 14.14 -25.02 -2.76
N TYR A 386 13.76 -25.65 -1.64
CA TYR A 386 14.41 -25.48 -0.34
C TYR A 386 15.86 -25.98 -0.37
N ILE A 387 16.11 -27.18 -0.91
CA ILE A 387 17.44 -27.79 -0.95
C ILE A 387 18.38 -27.03 -1.90
N SER A 388 17.85 -26.50 -3.00
CA SER A 388 18.65 -25.77 -4.00
C SER A 388 19.12 -24.38 -3.55
N GLU A 389 18.55 -23.81 -2.49
CA GLU A 389 18.96 -22.50 -1.96
C GLU A 389 20.20 -22.62 -1.05
N PRO A 390 21.38 -22.15 -1.49
CA PRO A 390 22.62 -22.29 -0.71
C PRO A 390 22.66 -21.37 0.50
N SER A 391 21.90 -20.26 0.50
CA SER A 391 21.92 -19.32 1.61
C SER A 391 20.95 -19.73 2.71
N LEU A 392 21.48 -20.18 3.85
CA LEU A 392 20.69 -20.47 5.06
C LEU A 392 19.80 -19.30 5.48
N ARG A 393 20.29 -18.06 5.32
CA ARG A 393 19.48 -16.85 5.61
C ARG A 393 18.27 -16.73 4.70
N ARG A 394 18.41 -17.07 3.41
CA ARG A 394 17.29 -17.02 2.47
C ARG A 394 16.32 -18.17 2.71
N ARG A 395 16.88 -19.36 2.89
CA ARG A 395 16.16 -20.62 3.04
C ARG A 395 15.32 -20.68 4.31
N ASP A 396 15.94 -20.43 5.47
CA ASP A 396 15.33 -20.70 6.77
C ASP A 396 14.72 -19.46 7.42
N ARG A 397 15.15 -18.25 7.01
CA ARG A 397 14.68 -16.98 7.58
C ARG A 397 13.86 -16.14 6.59
N HIS A 398 14.42 -15.76 5.45
CA HIS A 398 13.72 -14.81 4.55
C HIS A 398 12.49 -15.42 3.88
N ARG A 399 12.45 -16.72 3.61
CA ARG A 399 11.26 -17.38 3.04
C ARG A 399 10.08 -17.27 4.01
N VAL A 400 10.32 -17.57 5.28
CA VAL A 400 9.33 -17.48 6.36
C VAL A 400 8.89 -16.03 6.57
N GLU A 401 9.82 -15.10 6.82
CA GLU A 401 9.51 -13.68 7.07
C GLU A 401 8.67 -13.06 5.93
N ARG A 402 8.86 -13.51 4.69
CA ARG A 402 8.17 -12.95 3.53
C ARG A 402 6.71 -13.37 3.45
N LEU A 403 6.40 -14.60 3.83
CA LEU A 403 5.02 -15.10 3.91
C LEU A 403 4.31 -14.51 5.13
N GLU A 404 5.00 -14.42 6.27
CA GLU A 404 4.45 -13.79 7.48
C GLU A 404 4.08 -12.32 7.25
N ARG A 405 4.94 -11.55 6.56
CA ARG A 405 4.61 -10.16 6.18
C ARG A 405 3.41 -10.03 5.24
N ARG A 406 2.97 -11.12 4.61
CA ARG A 406 1.77 -11.17 3.76
C ARG A 406 0.54 -11.70 4.50
N GLY A 407 0.62 -11.94 5.80
CA GLY A 407 -0.49 -12.41 6.63
C GLY A 407 -0.53 -13.93 6.84
N TRP A 408 0.43 -14.69 6.33
CA TRP A 408 0.48 -16.13 6.58
C TRP A 408 1.01 -16.45 7.97
N ARG A 409 0.39 -17.40 8.66
CA ARG A 409 1.11 -18.17 9.69
C ARG A 409 1.91 -19.26 9.00
N VAL A 410 3.20 -19.41 9.29
CA VAL A 410 4.06 -20.36 8.57
C VAL A 410 4.43 -21.55 9.46
N HIS A 411 4.24 -22.76 8.94
CA HIS A 411 4.71 -24.01 9.56
C HIS A 411 5.72 -24.71 8.64
N MET A 412 6.87 -25.12 9.17
CA MET A 412 7.85 -25.93 8.43
C MET A 412 7.66 -27.40 8.79
N ALA A 413 7.07 -28.18 7.88
CA ALA A 413 6.93 -29.63 8.00
C ALA A 413 8.03 -30.31 7.18
N PHE A 414 9.09 -30.79 7.85
CA PHE A 414 10.18 -31.50 7.17
C PHE A 414 9.73 -32.90 6.72
N SER A 415 10.16 -33.33 5.53
CA SER A 415 9.81 -34.63 4.96
C SER A 415 10.11 -35.80 5.90
N ALA A 416 11.18 -35.70 6.71
CA ALA A 416 11.52 -36.70 7.71
C ALA A 416 10.48 -36.78 8.85
N GLY A 417 9.95 -35.64 9.31
CA GLY A 417 8.89 -35.59 10.32
C GLY A 417 7.57 -36.14 9.78
N VAL A 418 7.18 -35.68 8.60
CA VAL A 418 5.96 -36.13 7.90
C VAL A 418 6.00 -37.64 7.62
N PHE A 419 7.17 -38.20 7.28
CA PHE A 419 7.31 -39.64 7.05
C PHE A 419 7.22 -40.48 8.33
N VAL A 420 7.73 -39.98 9.46
CA VAL A 420 7.77 -40.73 10.73
C VAL A 420 6.41 -40.70 11.43
N ASP A 421 5.78 -39.53 11.52
CA ASP A 421 4.49 -39.35 12.20
C ASP A 421 3.67 -38.21 11.53
N PRO A 422 2.94 -38.51 10.45
CA PRO A 422 2.11 -37.52 9.76
C PRO A 422 0.96 -37.01 10.63
N GLU A 423 0.48 -37.79 11.61
CA GLU A 423 -0.59 -37.37 12.52
C GLU A 423 -0.09 -36.33 13.53
N ALA A 424 1.14 -36.47 14.03
CA ALA A 424 1.76 -35.45 14.88
C ALA A 424 1.95 -34.12 14.12
N GLU A 425 2.44 -34.17 12.88
CA GLU A 425 2.56 -32.98 12.02
C GLU A 425 1.19 -32.36 11.72
N ALA A 426 0.18 -33.17 11.41
CA ALA A 426 -1.18 -32.68 11.18
C ALA A 426 -1.77 -32.01 12.42
N ARG A 427 -1.50 -32.54 13.63
CA ARG A 427 -1.94 -31.91 14.89
C ARG A 427 -1.26 -30.57 15.13
N ALA A 428 0.04 -30.45 14.86
CA ALA A 428 0.75 -29.18 15.02
C ALA A 428 0.18 -28.09 14.10
N VAL A 429 -0.15 -28.44 12.85
CA VAL A 429 -0.79 -27.52 11.90
C VAL A 429 -2.22 -27.15 12.35
N GLU A 430 -3.00 -28.11 12.83
CA GLU A 430 -4.34 -27.89 13.41
C GLU A 430 -4.30 -26.91 14.58
N GLU A 431 -3.38 -27.10 15.53
CA GLU A 431 -3.18 -26.19 16.67
C GLU A 431 -2.86 -24.76 16.21
N LEU A 432 -2.05 -24.61 15.16
CA LEU A 432 -1.74 -23.29 14.57
C LEU A 432 -2.98 -22.65 13.92
N VAL A 433 -3.78 -23.42 13.17
CA VAL A 433 -5.02 -22.91 12.57
C VAL A 433 -5.98 -22.44 13.66
N LEU A 434 -6.18 -23.24 14.70
CA LEU A 434 -7.07 -22.91 15.80
C LEU A 434 -6.57 -21.68 16.58
N ALA A 435 -5.25 -21.55 16.80
CA ALA A 435 -4.67 -20.38 17.44
C ALA A 435 -4.97 -19.09 16.65
N VAL A 436 -4.83 -19.10 15.31
CA VAL A 436 -5.16 -17.96 14.45
C VAL A 436 -6.65 -17.58 14.56
N LEU A 437 -7.54 -18.58 14.61
CA LEU A 437 -8.98 -18.34 14.79
C LEU A 437 -9.30 -17.75 16.16
N MET A 438 -8.64 -18.21 17.23
CA MET A 438 -8.82 -17.70 18.58
C MET A 438 -8.31 -16.25 18.73
N GLU A 439 -7.16 -15.93 18.14
CA GLU A 439 -6.62 -14.55 18.12
C GLU A 439 -7.63 -13.58 17.48
N ARG A 440 -8.20 -13.96 16.34
CA ARG A 440 -9.22 -13.16 15.65
C ARG A 440 -10.51 -12.99 16.45
N GLN A 441 -10.97 -14.04 17.14
CA GLN A 441 -12.13 -13.95 18.03
C GLN A 441 -11.86 -13.08 19.27
N GLY A 442 -10.61 -13.05 19.74
CA GLY A 442 -10.16 -12.21 20.84
C GLY A 442 -10.09 -10.71 20.46
N GLU A 443 -9.65 -10.39 19.24
CA GLU A 443 -9.67 -9.02 18.70
C GLU A 443 -11.09 -8.52 18.39
N ALA A 444 -12.01 -9.43 18.06
CA ALA A 444 -13.42 -9.13 17.83
C ALA A 444 -14.24 -8.92 19.12
N ALA A 445 -13.66 -9.16 20.30
CA ALA A 445 -14.32 -8.83 21.57
C ALA A 445 -14.27 -7.30 21.76
N PRO A 446 -15.42 -6.60 21.87
CA PRO A 446 -15.40 -5.15 22.03
C PRO A 446 -14.65 -4.80 23.31
N THR A 447 -13.66 -3.92 23.19
CA THR A 447 -12.99 -3.24 24.31
C THR A 447 -14.07 -2.81 25.29
N ALA A 448 -14.13 -3.49 26.44
CA ALA A 448 -15.09 -3.18 27.48
C ALA A 448 -14.89 -1.70 27.85
N MET A 449 -15.89 -0.90 27.51
CA MET A 449 -15.95 0.53 27.73
C MET A 449 -15.58 0.80 29.20
N GLU A 450 -14.45 1.48 29.41
CA GLU A 450 -14.05 2.00 30.71
C GLU A 450 -15.26 2.75 31.29
N ALA A 451 -15.71 2.31 32.47
CA ALA A 451 -16.87 2.85 33.13
C ALA A 451 -16.67 4.35 33.39
N VAL A 452 -17.46 5.17 32.70
CA VAL A 452 -17.55 6.61 32.94
C VAL A 452 -18.02 6.82 34.39
N PRO A 453 -17.31 7.59 35.23
CA PRO A 453 -17.79 7.91 36.58
C PRO A 453 -19.04 8.80 36.50
N ASP A 454 -19.96 8.59 37.45
CA ASP A 454 -21.22 9.32 37.55
C ASP A 454 -21.03 10.85 37.46
N ARG A 455 -21.77 11.43 36.51
CA ARG A 455 -21.74 12.85 36.17
C ARG A 455 -22.44 13.64 37.28
N VAL A 456 -21.70 14.58 37.87
CA VAL A 456 -22.23 15.61 38.77
C VAL A 456 -23.18 16.52 38.01
N ASP A 457 -24.31 16.78 38.67
CA ASP A 457 -25.45 17.60 38.26
C ASP A 457 -25.02 19.04 37.95
N ASP A 458 -25.39 19.57 36.78
CA ASP A 458 -25.23 20.99 36.46
C ASP A 458 -26.54 21.55 35.92
N SER A 459 -27.20 22.26 36.80
CA SER A 459 -28.49 22.88 36.62
C SER A 459 -28.38 24.25 35.94
N VAL A 460 -29.30 24.49 35.00
CA VAL A 460 -29.85 25.78 34.53
C VAL A 460 -28.98 26.68 33.66
N ARG A 461 -29.37 26.81 32.38
CA ARG A 461 -29.54 28.13 31.75
C ARG A 461 -30.55 28.12 30.60
N ALA A 462 -31.65 28.84 30.82
CA ALA A 462 -32.73 29.07 29.86
C ALA A 462 -32.45 30.28 28.95
N VAL A 463 -32.90 30.20 27.69
CA VAL A 463 -33.19 31.33 26.77
C VAL A 463 -34.37 30.91 25.87
N PRO A 464 -35.32 31.82 25.52
CA PRO A 464 -36.74 31.48 25.33
C PRO A 464 -37.14 31.23 23.87
N GLU A 465 -38.21 30.45 23.69
CA GLU A 465 -38.96 30.29 22.44
C GLU A 465 -40.07 31.34 22.28
N THR A 466 -40.37 31.68 21.02
CA THR A 466 -41.53 32.50 20.60
C THR A 466 -42.38 31.65 19.64
N PRO A 467 -43.72 31.78 19.60
CA PRO A 467 -44.60 30.63 19.33
C PRO A 467 -45.36 30.65 17.98
N GLU A 468 -46.05 29.52 17.78
CA GLU A 468 -47.24 29.21 16.94
C GLU A 468 -47.04 28.72 15.48
N PRO A 469 -47.96 27.89 14.91
CA PRO A 469 -49.26 27.43 15.43
C PRO A 469 -49.52 25.90 15.41
N GLU A 470 -50.60 25.51 16.10
CA GLU A 470 -51.17 24.17 16.26
C GLU A 470 -51.84 23.61 15.00
N GLY A 471 -51.86 22.26 14.88
CA GLY A 471 -52.88 21.56 14.09
C GLY A 471 -52.46 20.18 13.54
N ASP A 472 -52.42 19.16 14.38
CA ASP A 472 -53.13 17.88 14.18
C ASP A 472 -52.89 16.96 15.39
N GLU A 473 -53.97 16.52 16.03
CA GLU A 473 -53.94 15.68 17.24
C GLU A 473 -53.30 14.30 16.95
N ALA A 474 -52.01 14.16 17.24
CA ALA A 474 -51.34 12.87 17.27
C ALA A 474 -51.75 12.12 18.55
N HIS A 475 -52.23 10.88 18.40
CA HIS A 475 -52.35 9.99 19.55
C HIS A 475 -50.93 9.68 20.05
N GLU A 476 -50.71 9.68 21.38
CA GLU A 476 -49.41 9.31 21.95
C GLU A 476 -49.02 7.90 21.47
N ARG A 477 -47.88 7.79 20.79
CA ARG A 477 -47.35 6.49 20.34
C ARG A 477 -47.18 5.57 21.53
N THR A 478 -47.35 4.26 21.31
CA THR A 478 -47.05 3.25 22.34
C THR A 478 -45.57 3.29 22.75
N GLU A 479 -45.22 2.57 23.82
CA GLU A 479 -43.81 2.48 24.26
C GLU A 479 -42.91 2.03 23.11
N ARG A 480 -41.83 2.77 22.90
CA ARG A 480 -40.92 2.54 21.78
C ARG A 480 -40.15 1.22 21.97
N PRO A 481 -40.07 0.35 20.94
CA PRO A 481 -39.25 -0.86 21.00
C PRO A 481 -37.78 -0.55 21.35
N ARG A 482 -37.15 -1.41 22.16
CA ARG A 482 -35.76 -1.26 22.64
C ARG A 482 -34.74 -1.65 21.56
N ILE A 483 -34.76 -0.93 20.45
CA ILE A 483 -33.86 -1.13 19.31
C ILE A 483 -32.82 -0.01 19.30
N ALA A 484 -31.54 -0.39 19.20
CA ALA A 484 -30.40 0.54 19.19
C ALA A 484 -30.48 1.51 17.99
N GLN A 485 -30.13 2.78 18.16
CA GLN A 485 -30.17 3.79 17.11
C GLN A 485 -28.77 4.06 16.55
N GLY A 486 -28.67 4.48 15.29
CA GLY A 486 -27.42 4.93 14.67
C GLY A 486 -26.49 3.82 14.19
N LEU A 487 -26.93 2.56 14.16
CA LEU A 487 -26.17 1.46 13.54
C LEU A 487 -26.38 1.44 12.01
N PRO A 488 -25.45 0.83 11.25
CA PRO A 488 -25.67 0.57 9.83
C PRO A 488 -26.93 -0.27 9.60
N LEU A 489 -27.64 -0.06 8.48
CA LEU A 489 -28.92 -0.73 8.21
C LEU A 489 -28.84 -2.27 8.29
N GLN A 490 -27.68 -2.85 7.95
CA GLN A 490 -27.43 -4.30 7.97
C GLN A 490 -27.42 -4.92 9.36
N ALA A 491 -27.29 -4.10 10.42
CA ALA A 491 -27.32 -4.55 11.80
C ALA A 491 -28.75 -4.76 12.33
N TYR A 492 -29.77 -4.33 11.59
CA TYR A 492 -31.17 -4.50 11.95
C TYR A 492 -31.74 -5.74 11.25
N SER A 493 -32.34 -6.62 12.02
CA SER A 493 -33.16 -7.72 11.50
C SER A 493 -34.48 -7.21 10.94
N ASP A 494 -35.09 -8.02 10.08
CA ASP A 494 -36.39 -7.73 9.49
C ASP A 494 -37.49 -7.52 10.55
N ASP A 495 -37.49 -8.34 11.60
CA ASP A 495 -38.46 -8.24 12.71
C ASP A 495 -38.33 -6.91 13.47
N GLN A 496 -37.10 -6.41 13.64
CA GLN A 496 -36.84 -5.12 14.30
C GLN A 496 -37.35 -3.93 13.48
N LEU A 497 -37.26 -3.99 12.15
CA LEU A 497 -37.80 -2.96 11.28
C LEU A 497 -39.34 -2.96 11.30
N ASP A 498 -39.94 -4.16 11.39
CA ASP A 498 -41.39 -4.32 11.43
C ASP A 498 -41.98 -3.85 12.79
N ASP A 499 -41.29 -4.10 13.90
CA ASP A 499 -41.66 -3.59 15.22
C ASP A 499 -41.62 -2.05 15.28
N LEU A 500 -40.60 -1.43 14.65
CA LEU A 500 -40.52 0.03 14.55
C LEU A 500 -41.64 0.62 13.69
N MET A 501 -42.01 -0.06 12.59
CA MET A 501 -43.13 0.38 11.76
C MET A 501 -44.47 0.29 12.50
N THR A 502 -44.66 -0.76 13.30
CA THR A 502 -45.84 -0.91 14.17
C THR A 502 -45.92 0.22 15.19
N TRP A 503 -44.78 0.58 15.79
CA TRP A 503 -44.67 1.72 16.69
C TRP A 503 -44.94 3.06 16.00
N ILE A 504 -44.38 3.30 14.79
CA ILE A 504 -44.60 4.53 14.03
C ILE A 504 -46.09 4.71 13.69
N ARG A 505 -46.79 3.65 13.30
CA ARG A 505 -48.21 3.69 12.97
C ARG A 505 -49.14 3.78 14.17
N SER A 506 -48.63 3.57 15.39
CA SER A 506 -49.43 3.68 16.61
C SER A 506 -49.92 5.12 16.90
N ASP A 507 -49.35 6.13 16.25
CA ASP A 507 -49.84 7.52 16.34
C ASP A 507 -51.14 7.79 15.56
N GLY A 508 -51.60 6.82 14.76
CA GLY A 508 -52.84 6.93 13.98
C GLY A 508 -52.76 7.90 12.79
N VAL A 509 -51.59 8.45 12.47
CA VAL A 509 -51.42 9.42 11.38
C VAL A 509 -51.25 8.70 10.05
N GLY A 510 -52.17 8.94 9.11
CA GLY A 510 -52.12 8.39 7.75
C GLY A 510 -51.03 9.03 6.90
N ARG A 511 -49.85 8.40 6.81
CA ARG A 511 -48.71 8.87 6.01
C ARG A 511 -48.68 8.21 4.62
N SER A 512 -48.07 8.90 3.65
CA SER A 512 -47.69 8.29 2.38
C SER A 512 -46.51 7.33 2.57
N GLU A 513 -46.29 6.38 1.65
CA GLU A 513 -45.17 5.42 1.74
C GLU A 513 -43.81 6.13 1.88
N ALA A 514 -43.60 7.22 1.14
CA ALA A 514 -42.39 8.04 1.27
C ALA A 514 -42.27 8.72 2.64
N GLY A 515 -43.39 9.13 3.25
CA GLY A 515 -43.43 9.70 4.60
C GLY A 515 -43.13 8.67 5.69
N GLU A 516 -43.62 7.43 5.54
CA GLU A 516 -43.31 6.33 6.45
C GLU A 516 -41.82 5.91 6.38
N VAL A 517 -41.23 5.93 5.19
CA VAL A 517 -39.79 5.67 5.02
C VAL A 517 -38.93 6.73 5.72
N GLU A 518 -39.31 8.00 5.67
CA GLU A 518 -38.57 9.07 6.37
C GLU A 518 -38.71 8.96 7.90
N GLU A 519 -39.91 8.62 8.40
CA GLU A 519 -40.12 8.37 9.83
C GLU A 519 -39.31 7.17 10.32
N LEU A 520 -39.27 6.07 9.55
CA LEU A 520 -38.47 4.89 9.89
C LEU A 520 -36.97 5.21 9.88
N ARG A 521 -36.52 6.01 8.90
CA ARG A 521 -35.13 6.49 8.84
C ARG A 521 -34.78 7.37 10.04
N SER A 522 -35.66 8.28 10.40
CA SER A 522 -35.53 9.18 11.56
C SER A 522 -35.49 8.38 12.85
N ALA A 523 -36.38 7.40 13.01
CA ALA A 523 -36.42 6.50 14.16
C ALA A 523 -35.09 5.74 14.32
N LEU A 524 -34.51 5.24 13.23
CA LEU A 524 -33.21 4.55 13.25
C LEU A 524 -32.00 5.49 13.37
N ALA A 525 -32.21 6.81 13.33
CA ALA A 525 -31.16 7.84 13.31
C ALA A 525 -30.12 7.65 12.19
N LEU A 526 -30.56 7.15 11.02
CA LEU A 526 -29.68 6.90 9.87
C LEU A 526 -29.30 8.22 9.17
N ARG A 527 -28.02 8.58 9.19
CA ARG A 527 -27.50 9.81 8.55
C ARG A 527 -27.18 9.66 7.05
N ARG A 528 -27.03 8.44 6.55
CA ARG A 528 -26.69 8.16 5.13
C ARG A 528 -27.97 7.98 4.30
N ARG A 529 -28.07 8.68 3.16
CA ARG A 529 -29.08 8.46 2.13
C ARG A 529 -28.45 7.71 0.96
N GLY A 530 -29.07 6.61 0.53
CA GLY A 530 -28.55 5.79 -0.56
C GLY A 530 -29.65 4.88 -1.10
N SER A 531 -29.63 4.62 -2.41
CA SER A 531 -30.70 3.86 -3.10
C SER A 531 -30.94 2.47 -2.51
N GLY A 532 -29.89 1.79 -2.02
CA GLY A 532 -30.02 0.51 -1.33
C GLY A 532 -30.69 0.59 0.04
N ILE A 533 -30.38 1.63 0.83
CA ILE A 533 -31.02 1.87 2.14
C ILE A 533 -32.49 2.21 1.93
N ASP A 534 -32.77 3.09 0.97
CA ASP A 534 -34.14 3.50 0.64
C ASP A 534 -34.98 2.33 0.13
N ALA A 535 -34.38 1.40 -0.64
CA ALA A 535 -35.06 0.20 -1.11
C ALA A 535 -35.44 -0.76 0.03
N VAL A 536 -34.55 -0.96 1.00
CA VAL A 536 -34.80 -1.84 2.16
C VAL A 536 -35.85 -1.22 3.09
N LEU A 537 -35.74 0.08 3.41
CA LEU A 537 -36.74 0.78 4.21
C LEU A 537 -38.11 0.80 3.52
N ALA A 538 -38.16 1.05 2.21
CA ALA A 538 -39.40 0.97 1.44
C ALA A 538 -39.98 -0.45 1.41
N ASN A 539 -39.13 -1.49 1.40
CA ASN A 539 -39.60 -2.87 1.48
C ASN A 539 -40.21 -3.19 2.86
N ALA A 540 -39.58 -2.76 3.96
CA ALA A 540 -40.12 -2.92 5.31
C ALA A 540 -41.46 -2.20 5.49
N VAL A 541 -41.58 -0.98 4.96
CA VAL A 541 -42.84 -0.20 4.95
C VAL A 541 -43.95 -0.93 4.16
N ARG A 542 -43.63 -1.51 3.00
CA ARG A 542 -44.59 -2.28 2.19
C ARG A 542 -44.96 -3.62 2.82
N ARG A 543 -44.02 -4.31 3.46
CA ARG A 543 -44.22 -5.62 4.10
C ARG A 543 -45.20 -5.54 5.27
N THR A 544 -45.16 -4.44 6.02
CA THR A 544 -46.00 -4.24 7.21
C THR A 544 -47.35 -3.61 6.93
N ARG A 545 -47.65 -3.20 5.69
CA ARG A 545 -48.86 -2.45 5.32
C ARG A 545 -50.11 -3.31 5.18
#